data_AF-A0A5C4R3G6-F1
#
_entry.id   AF-A0A5C4R3G6-F1
#
_cell.length_a   1.000
_cell.length_b   1.000
_cell.length_c   1.000
_cell.angle_alpha   90.00
_cell.angle_beta   90.00
_cell.angle_gamma   90.00
#
_symmetry.space_group_name_H-M   'P 1'
#
loop_
_entity.id
_entity.type
_entity.pdbx_description
1 polymer ?
#
loop_
_entity_poly.entity_id
_entity_poly.type
_entity_poly.pdbx_seq_one_letter_code
_entity_poly.pdbx_strand_id
1 'polypeptide(L)'
;MIVLAAVLSASPAWAQELRSIDETMQGINDDLHVSAYTSVRCAGLFDGILAYGGQNLPAELVEQYRNASTTLVIGTTIIRAYQTHDRGLPAKDFEVEFRNSDAEAVRFRDIYSSRLQNNYDITGQMLESDTLAKADLALCGEIVPRIERIVAREMGQAAE
;
A
#
# COMPACT_ATOMS: atom_id res chain seq x y z
N MET A 1 10.29 0.17 -50.78
CA MET A 1 9.56 0.85 -49.68
C MET A 1 9.41 -0.14 -48.55
N ILE A 2 10.12 0.05 -47.44
CA ILE A 2 9.93 -0.73 -46.21
C ILE A 2 9.06 0.13 -45.30
N VAL A 3 7.84 -0.31 -45.03
CA VAL A 3 6.95 0.34 -44.07
C VAL A 3 7.36 -0.15 -42.69
N LEU A 4 8.04 0.70 -41.93
CA LEU A 4 8.38 0.47 -40.54
C LEU A 4 7.09 0.71 -39.72
N ALA A 5 6.42 -0.37 -39.31
CA ALA A 5 5.31 -0.28 -38.38
C ALA A 5 5.87 0.00 -36.98
N ALA A 6 5.81 1.27 -36.55
CA ALA A 6 6.07 1.65 -35.18
C ALA A 6 4.95 1.10 -34.30
N VAL A 7 5.22 0.00 -33.59
CA VAL A 7 4.35 -0.49 -32.52
C VAL A 7 4.51 0.49 -31.36
N LEU A 8 3.61 1.47 -31.32
CA LEU A 8 3.39 2.31 -30.15
C LEU A 8 2.77 1.42 -29.07
N SER A 9 3.60 0.78 -28.26
CA SER A 9 3.17 0.18 -26.99
C SER A 9 2.73 1.33 -26.09
N ALA A 10 1.44 1.65 -26.13
CA ALA A 10 0.81 2.48 -25.12
C ALA A 10 0.94 1.71 -23.80
N SER A 11 1.90 2.11 -22.97
CA SER A 11 1.96 1.67 -21.58
C SER A 11 0.58 1.93 -20.96
N PRO A 12 -0.03 0.96 -20.27
CA PRO A 12 -1.33 1.18 -19.63
C PRO A 12 -1.24 2.41 -18.75
N ALA A 13 -2.31 3.21 -18.66
CA ALA A 13 -2.35 4.47 -17.91
C ALA A 13 -2.07 4.32 -16.40
N TRP A 14 -1.89 3.10 -15.91
CA TRP A 14 -1.46 2.75 -14.54
C TRP A 14 0.06 2.57 -14.40
N ALA A 15 0.81 2.64 -15.50
CA ALA A 15 2.28 2.68 -15.51
C ALA A 15 2.82 4.08 -15.19
N GLN A 16 2.02 4.91 -14.49
CA GLN A 16 2.54 6.12 -13.92
C GLN A 16 3.47 5.70 -12.78
N GLU A 17 4.77 5.96 -12.95
CA GLU A 17 5.77 5.58 -11.95
C GLU A 17 5.33 6.10 -10.57
N LEU A 18 5.25 5.20 -9.61
CA LEU A 18 5.04 5.57 -8.22
C LEU A 18 6.19 6.49 -7.81
N ARG A 19 5.86 7.70 -7.35
CA ARG A 19 6.79 8.54 -6.59
C ARG A 19 6.98 7.95 -5.19
N SER A 20 8.08 8.26 -4.52
CA SER A 20 8.27 7.81 -3.13
C SER A 20 7.11 8.28 -2.25
N ILE A 21 6.82 7.54 -1.17
CA ILE A 21 5.79 7.99 -0.22
C ILE A 21 6.13 9.37 0.31
N ASP A 22 7.40 9.60 0.68
CA ASP A 22 7.88 10.90 1.15
C ASP A 22 7.58 12.04 0.17
N GLU A 23 7.88 11.86 -1.12
CA GLU A 23 7.59 12.84 -2.16
C GLU A 23 6.09 13.05 -2.36
N THR A 24 5.30 11.98 -2.25
CA THR A 24 3.85 12.04 -2.45
C THR A 24 3.18 12.83 -1.32
N MET A 25 3.74 12.78 -0.11
CA MET A 25 3.19 13.41 1.09
C MET A 25 3.70 14.84 1.31
N GLN A 26 4.72 15.30 0.57
CA GLN A 26 5.18 16.69 0.60
C GLN A 26 4.04 17.65 0.24
N GLY A 27 3.67 18.51 1.19
CA GLY A 27 2.65 19.56 1.01
C GLY A 27 1.22 19.18 1.46
N ILE A 28 1.01 17.98 2.01
CA ILE A 28 -0.26 17.61 2.65
C ILE A 28 -0.20 17.99 4.13
N ASN A 29 -0.96 19.02 4.53
CA ASN A 29 -1.08 19.47 5.93
C ASN A 29 -2.20 18.75 6.72
N ASP A 30 -2.63 17.58 6.24
CA ASP A 30 -3.65 16.75 6.87
C ASP A 30 -3.01 15.40 7.26
N ASP A 31 -2.56 15.34 8.51
CA ASP A 31 -1.85 14.18 9.07
C ASP A 31 -2.68 12.89 8.96
N LEU A 32 -4.01 12.98 9.02
CA LEU A 32 -4.88 11.82 8.87
C LEU A 32 -4.92 11.34 7.41
N HIS A 33 -4.91 12.24 6.42
CA HIS A 33 -4.89 11.85 5.00
C HIS A 33 -3.54 11.24 4.63
N VAL A 34 -2.45 11.83 5.14
CA VAL A 34 -1.10 11.29 5.01
C VAL A 34 -1.03 9.88 5.62
N SER A 35 -1.58 9.71 6.82
CA SER A 35 -1.59 8.43 7.52
C SER A 35 -2.42 7.37 6.78
N ALA A 36 -3.61 7.71 6.29
CA ALA A 36 -4.46 6.79 5.54
C ALA A 36 -3.81 6.35 4.22
N TYR A 37 -3.28 7.30 3.44
CA TYR A 37 -2.61 6.99 2.17
C TYR A 37 -1.36 6.13 2.39
N THR A 38 -0.52 6.51 3.35
CA THR A 38 0.71 5.78 3.66
C THR A 38 0.39 4.36 4.12
N SER A 39 -0.61 4.20 4.99
CA SER A 39 -1.00 2.89 5.52
C SER A 39 -1.48 1.94 4.42
N VAL A 40 -2.40 2.39 3.57
CA VAL A 40 -2.95 1.53 2.51
C VAL A 40 -1.91 1.20 1.43
N ARG A 41 -0.98 2.11 1.16
CA ARG A 41 0.16 1.85 0.26
C ARG A 41 1.12 0.84 0.85
N CYS A 42 1.41 0.91 2.15
CA CYS A 42 2.19 -0.09 2.86
C CYS A 42 1.51 -1.47 2.87
N ALA A 43 0.18 -1.52 3.02
CA ALA A 43 -0.57 -2.77 2.90
C ALA A 43 -0.35 -3.42 1.53
N GLY A 44 -0.51 -2.62 0.47
CA GLY A 44 -0.25 -3.07 -0.90
C GLY A 44 1.21 -3.46 -1.15
N LEU A 45 2.19 -2.81 -0.54
CA LEU A 45 3.60 -3.23 -0.66
C LEU A 45 3.82 -4.62 -0.08
N PHE A 46 3.35 -4.87 1.15
CA PHE A 46 3.49 -6.19 1.77
C PHE A 46 2.79 -7.27 0.96
N ASP A 47 1.55 -7.03 0.53
CA ASP A 47 0.83 -7.98 -0.32
C ASP A 47 1.51 -8.16 -1.68
N GLY A 48 2.10 -7.10 -2.25
CA GLY A 48 2.82 -7.15 -3.53
C GLY A 48 4.08 -8.02 -3.43
N ILE A 49 4.83 -7.91 -2.34
CA ILE A 49 5.97 -8.78 -2.04
C ILE A 49 5.50 -10.23 -1.92
N LEU A 50 4.41 -10.48 -1.20
CA LEU A 50 3.86 -11.84 -1.03
C LEU A 50 3.35 -12.43 -2.33
N ALA A 51 2.70 -11.63 -3.17
CA ALA A 51 2.14 -12.07 -4.45
C ALA A 51 3.23 -12.51 -5.44
N TYR A 52 4.36 -11.81 -5.47
CA TYR A 52 5.45 -12.13 -6.39
C TYR A 52 6.47 -13.12 -5.81
N GLY A 53 6.93 -12.89 -4.57
CA GLY A 53 8.06 -13.59 -3.96
C GLY A 53 7.73 -14.43 -2.73
N GLY A 54 6.48 -14.43 -2.24
CA GLY A 54 6.12 -15.01 -0.95
C GLY A 54 6.44 -16.50 -0.79
N GLN A 55 6.41 -17.27 -1.87
CA GLN A 55 6.76 -18.69 -1.90
C GLN A 55 8.24 -18.97 -1.55
N ASN A 56 9.11 -17.96 -1.69
CA ASN A 56 10.53 -18.06 -1.39
C ASN A 56 10.91 -17.45 -0.03
N LEU A 57 9.93 -16.91 0.70
CA LEU A 57 10.16 -16.29 2.01
C LEU A 57 9.96 -17.31 3.15
N PRO A 58 10.64 -17.11 4.30
CA PRO A 58 10.33 -17.86 5.51
C PRO A 58 8.85 -17.73 5.89
N ALA A 59 8.23 -18.80 6.37
CA ALA A 59 6.81 -18.81 6.72
C ALA A 59 6.45 -17.73 7.76
N GLU A 60 7.34 -17.48 8.73
CA GLU A 60 7.17 -16.42 9.73
C GLU A 60 7.08 -15.04 9.08
N LEU A 61 7.94 -14.75 8.10
CA LEU A 61 7.92 -13.47 7.38
C LEU A 61 6.66 -13.33 6.54
N VAL A 62 6.19 -14.43 5.93
CA VAL A 62 4.92 -14.46 5.20
C VAL A 62 3.75 -14.09 6.11
N GLU A 63 3.71 -14.66 7.31
CA GLU A 63 2.68 -14.36 8.31
C GLU A 63 2.77 -12.92 8.80
N GLN A 64 3.98 -12.44 9.12
CA GLN A 64 4.22 -11.05 9.52
C GLN A 64 3.69 -10.06 8.47
N TYR A 65 3.99 -10.28 7.19
CA TYR A 65 3.53 -9.40 6.11
C TYR A 65 2.01 -9.46 5.89
N ARG A 66 1.38 -10.65 6.00
CA ARG A 66 -0.09 -10.76 5.93
C ARG A 66 -0.76 -10.01 7.08
N ASN A 67 -0.25 -10.18 8.30
CA ASN A 67 -0.78 -9.53 9.48
C ASN A 67 -0.60 -8.01 9.40
N ALA A 68 0.56 -7.55 8.94
CA ALA A 68 0.84 -6.14 8.70
C ALA A 68 -0.12 -5.56 7.63
N SER A 69 -0.28 -6.22 6.48
CA SER A 69 -1.21 -5.78 5.44
C SER A 69 -2.63 -5.64 5.97
N THR A 70 -3.14 -6.68 6.64
CA THR A 70 -4.49 -6.70 7.22
C THR A 70 -4.69 -5.56 8.22
N THR A 71 -3.72 -5.37 9.13
CA THR A 71 -3.78 -4.31 10.15
C THR A 71 -3.78 -2.92 9.52
N LEU A 72 -2.98 -2.73 8.47
CA LEU A 72 -2.90 -1.46 7.75
C LEU A 72 -4.19 -1.14 7.00
N VAL A 73 -4.85 -2.13 6.39
CA VAL A 73 -6.17 -1.96 5.75
C VAL A 73 -7.21 -1.54 6.81
N ILE A 74 -7.29 -2.27 7.93
CA ILE A 74 -8.21 -1.95 9.03
C ILE A 74 -7.95 -0.54 9.57
N GLY A 75 -6.69 -0.21 9.84
CA GLY A 75 -6.29 1.10 10.33
C GLY A 75 -6.62 2.23 9.35
N THR A 76 -6.41 2.00 8.05
CA THR A 76 -6.81 2.95 7.00
C THR A 76 -8.32 3.22 7.05
N THR A 77 -9.12 2.17 7.15
CA THR A 77 -10.58 2.27 7.24
C THR A 77 -11.02 3.08 8.46
N ILE A 78 -10.43 2.81 9.63
CA ILE A 78 -10.68 3.55 10.86
C ILE A 78 -10.36 5.05 10.67
N ILE A 79 -9.16 5.35 10.16
CA ILE A 79 -8.73 6.75 9.93
C ILE A 79 -9.70 7.47 8.98
N ARG A 80 -10.09 6.82 7.88
CA ARG A 80 -11.03 7.40 6.89
C ARG A 80 -12.42 7.62 7.46
N ALA A 81 -12.91 6.71 8.30
CA ALA A 81 -14.18 6.88 8.99
C ALA A 81 -14.12 8.11 9.92
N TYR A 82 -13.07 8.27 10.72
CA TYR A 82 -12.93 9.41 11.63
C TYR A 82 -12.73 10.76 10.95
N GLN A 83 -11.99 10.80 9.83
CA GLN A 83 -11.85 12.02 9.02
C GLN A 83 -13.19 12.63 8.59
N THR A 84 -14.21 11.80 8.42
CA THR A 84 -15.54 12.28 8.01
C THR A 84 -16.33 12.84 9.18
N HIS A 85 -16.19 12.22 10.35
CA HIS A 85 -16.79 12.69 11.59
C HIS A 85 -16.27 14.07 12.00
N ASP A 86 -14.94 14.27 11.98
CA ASP A 86 -14.32 15.55 12.36
C ASP A 86 -14.69 16.71 11.42
N ARG A 87 -15.11 16.40 10.18
CA ARG A 87 -15.58 17.38 9.19
C ARG A 87 -17.08 17.65 9.28
N GLY A 88 -17.77 17.09 10.28
CA GLY A 88 -19.23 17.22 10.44
C GLY A 88 -20.03 16.54 9.31
N LEU A 89 -19.39 15.64 8.57
CA LEU A 89 -20.06 14.84 7.55
C LEU A 89 -20.74 13.64 8.22
N PRO A 90 -21.81 13.09 7.61
CA PRO A 90 -22.44 11.87 8.12
C PRO A 90 -21.38 10.77 8.26
N ALA A 91 -21.48 10.00 9.35
CA ALA A 91 -20.64 8.83 9.55
C ALA A 91 -20.73 7.94 8.31
N LYS A 92 -19.57 7.73 7.66
CA LYS A 92 -19.52 6.83 6.52
C LYS A 92 -19.73 5.39 7.00
N ASP A 93 -20.39 4.62 6.15
CA ASP A 93 -20.53 3.19 6.34
C ASP A 93 -19.14 2.54 6.41
N PHE A 94 -18.82 1.95 7.57
CA PHE A 94 -17.53 1.32 7.83
C PHE A 94 -17.25 0.18 6.84
N GLU A 95 -18.29 -0.54 6.39
CA GLU A 95 -18.15 -1.61 5.40
C GLU A 95 -17.78 -1.03 4.02
N VAL A 96 -18.32 0.13 3.66
CA VAL A 96 -17.93 0.85 2.44
C VAL A 96 -16.47 1.30 2.52
N GLU A 97 -16.06 1.90 3.64
CA GLU A 97 -14.67 2.34 3.80
C GLU A 97 -13.68 1.16 3.90
N PHE A 98 -14.09 0.02 4.45
CA PHE A 98 -13.31 -1.22 4.38
C PHE A 98 -13.11 -1.66 2.94
N ARG A 99 -14.18 -1.77 2.14
CA ARG A 99 -14.07 -2.13 0.72
C ARG A 99 -13.19 -1.16 -0.07
N ASN A 100 -13.28 0.14 0.22
CA ASN A 100 -12.48 1.15 -0.46
C ASN A 100 -10.99 1.02 -0.11
N SER A 101 -10.65 0.82 1.17
CA SER A 101 -9.28 0.60 1.63
C SER A 101 -8.71 -0.70 1.06
N ASP A 102 -9.48 -1.79 1.07
CA ASP A 102 -9.07 -3.08 0.51
C ASP A 102 -8.82 -3.00 -1.00
N ALA A 103 -9.76 -2.42 -1.76
CA ALA A 103 -9.59 -2.23 -3.20
C ALA A 103 -8.36 -1.36 -3.56
N GLU A 104 -8.05 -0.37 -2.73
CA GLU A 104 -6.86 0.45 -2.91
C GLU A 104 -5.57 -0.28 -2.55
N ALA A 105 -5.56 -1.09 -1.49
CA ALA A 105 -4.44 -1.96 -1.14
C ALA A 105 -4.17 -2.96 -2.27
N VAL A 106 -5.21 -3.56 -2.86
CA VAL A 106 -5.13 -4.43 -4.04
C VAL A 106 -4.50 -3.70 -5.24
N ARG A 107 -4.88 -2.45 -5.49
CA ARG A 107 -4.25 -1.66 -6.55
C ARG A 107 -2.75 -1.46 -6.30
N PHE A 108 -2.36 -1.13 -5.07
CA PHE A 108 -0.94 -0.98 -4.73
C PHE A 108 -0.18 -2.31 -4.80
N ARG A 109 -0.79 -3.43 -4.37
CA ARG A 109 -0.28 -4.78 -4.54
C ARG A 109 0.08 -5.06 -5.99
N ASP A 110 -0.85 -4.79 -6.91
CA ASP A 110 -0.64 -5.07 -8.33
C ASP A 110 0.51 -4.22 -8.90
N ILE A 111 0.62 -2.95 -8.47
CA ILE A 111 1.73 -2.07 -8.88
C ILE A 111 3.06 -2.59 -8.35
N TYR A 112 3.17 -2.88 -7.04
CA TYR A 112 4.43 -3.38 -6.47
C TYR A 112 4.80 -4.76 -7.01
N SER A 113 3.86 -5.69 -7.11
CA SER A 113 4.12 -7.02 -7.69
C SER A 113 4.65 -6.90 -9.12
N SER A 114 4.04 -6.07 -9.96
CA SER A 114 4.50 -5.84 -11.34
C SER A 114 5.88 -5.20 -11.37
N ARG A 115 6.15 -4.26 -10.46
CA ARG A 115 7.44 -3.58 -10.36
C ARG A 115 8.56 -4.53 -9.92
N LEU A 116 8.32 -5.33 -8.89
CA LEU A 116 9.27 -6.34 -8.39
C LEU A 116 9.58 -7.40 -9.45
N GLN A 117 8.55 -7.84 -10.19
CA GLN A 117 8.74 -8.73 -11.33
C GLN A 117 9.63 -8.10 -12.39
N ASN A 118 9.29 -6.90 -12.86
CA ASN A 118 10.06 -6.21 -13.88
C ASN A 118 11.51 -5.95 -13.43
N ASN A 119 11.71 -5.60 -12.16
CA ASN A 119 13.03 -5.39 -11.60
C ASN A 119 13.87 -6.69 -11.58
N TYR A 120 13.26 -7.82 -11.23
CA TYR A 120 13.91 -9.12 -11.30
C TYR A 120 14.24 -9.52 -12.74
N ASP A 121 13.31 -9.31 -13.68
CA ASP A 121 13.51 -9.63 -15.10
C ASP A 121 14.70 -8.87 -15.71
N ILE A 122 14.97 -7.64 -15.22
CA ILE A 122 16.06 -6.79 -15.69
C ILE A 122 17.37 -7.06 -14.94
N THR A 123 17.31 -7.24 -13.62
CA THR A 123 18.50 -7.20 -12.75
C THR A 123 18.84 -8.53 -12.09
N GLY A 124 17.94 -9.52 -12.15
CA GLY A 124 18.03 -10.76 -11.39
C GLY A 124 17.80 -10.58 -9.89
N GLN A 125 17.41 -9.38 -9.43
CA GLN A 125 17.13 -9.05 -8.04
C GLN A 125 15.71 -8.52 -7.91
N MET A 126 14.99 -8.96 -6.89
CA MET A 126 13.60 -8.57 -6.69
C MET A 126 13.51 -7.18 -6.07
N LEU A 127 14.14 -7.00 -4.90
CA LEU A 127 13.98 -5.81 -4.07
C LEU A 127 15.28 -5.01 -3.96
N GLU A 128 16.43 -5.69 -4.00
CA GLU A 128 17.74 -5.13 -3.67
C GLU A 128 18.14 -3.97 -4.60
N SER A 129 17.75 -4.08 -5.88
CA SER A 129 17.96 -3.08 -6.92
C SER A 129 16.77 -2.12 -7.11
N ASP A 130 15.63 -2.37 -6.47
CA ASP A 130 14.46 -1.47 -6.52
C ASP A 130 14.52 -0.43 -5.39
N THR A 131 15.14 0.71 -5.69
CA THR A 131 15.33 1.80 -4.73
C THR A 131 14.02 2.31 -4.12
N LEU A 132 12.94 2.34 -4.90
CA LEU A 132 11.63 2.81 -4.45
C LEU A 132 10.99 1.80 -3.49
N ALA A 133 10.86 0.54 -3.91
CA ALA A 133 10.22 -0.48 -3.08
C ALA A 133 11.00 -0.70 -1.77
N LYS A 134 12.34 -0.59 -1.82
CA LYS A 134 13.18 -0.67 -0.63
C LYS A 134 13.00 0.52 0.31
N ALA A 135 12.92 1.74 -0.22
CA ALA A 135 12.67 2.94 0.59
C ALA A 135 11.28 2.87 1.25
N ASP A 136 10.26 2.52 0.47
CA ASP A 136 8.90 2.36 0.97
C ASP A 136 8.83 1.24 2.01
N LEU A 137 9.52 0.11 1.83
CA LEU A 137 9.54 -0.98 2.82
C LEU A 137 10.12 -0.52 4.17
N ALA A 138 11.20 0.26 4.15
CA ALA A 138 11.79 0.81 5.38
C ALA A 138 10.80 1.73 6.10
N LEU A 139 10.12 2.62 5.37
CA LEU A 139 9.08 3.48 5.93
C LEU A 139 7.92 2.66 6.50
N CYS A 140 7.46 1.62 5.79
CA CYS A 140 6.38 0.77 6.25
C CYS A 140 6.69 0.05 7.57
N GLY A 141 7.95 -0.31 7.81
CA GLY A 141 8.42 -0.82 9.10
C GLY A 141 8.19 0.15 10.26
N GLU A 142 8.19 1.46 10.01
CA GLU A 142 7.89 2.49 11.02
C GLU A 142 6.39 2.77 11.19
N ILE A 143 5.62 2.58 10.11
CA ILE A 143 4.18 2.88 10.07
C ILE A 143 3.37 1.78 10.73
N VAL A 144 3.70 0.51 10.50
CA VAL A 144 2.95 -0.64 11.04
C VAL A 144 2.72 -0.55 12.55
N PRO A 145 3.74 -0.32 13.41
CA PRO A 145 3.52 -0.24 14.86
C PRO A 145 2.65 0.95 15.27
N ARG A 146 2.63 2.03 14.49
CA ARG A 146 1.78 3.20 14.76
C ARG A 146 0.32 2.86 14.52
N ILE A 147 0.04 2.16 13.42
CA ILE A 147 -1.31 1.76 13.05
C ILE A 147 -1.84 0.65 13.94
N GLU A 148 -1.01 -0.32 14.32
CA GLU A 148 -1.36 -1.35 15.31
C GLU A 148 -1.93 -0.74 16.60
N ARG A 149 -1.29 0.33 17.12
CA ARG A 149 -1.79 1.03 18.32
C ARG A 149 -3.13 1.72 18.11
N ILE A 150 -3.41 2.23 16.92
CA ILE A 150 -4.71 2.80 16.57
C ILE A 150 -5.75 1.69 16.56
N VAL A 151 -5.51 0.63 15.78
CA VAL A 151 -6.43 -0.50 15.66
C VAL A 151 -6.74 -1.10 17.04
N ALA A 152 -5.73 -1.35 17.86
CA ALA A 152 -5.90 -1.91 19.20
C ALA A 152 -6.76 -1.03 20.12
N ARG A 153 -6.57 0.30 20.08
CA ARG A 153 -7.37 1.25 20.86
C ARG A 153 -8.83 1.26 20.43
N GLU A 154 -9.09 1.37 19.13
CA GLU A 154 -10.45 1.49 18.61
C GLU A 154 -11.23 0.18 18.72
N MET A 155 -10.57 -0.97 18.47
CA MET A 155 -11.20 -2.28 18.65
C MET A 155 -11.39 -2.64 20.13
N GLY A 156 -10.53 -2.15 21.02
CA GLY A 156 -10.69 -2.32 22.46
C GLY A 156 -11.87 -1.53 23.03
N GLN A 157 -12.12 -0.32 22.51
CA GLN A 157 -13.27 0.50 22.88
C GLN A 157 -14.61 -0.06 22.37
N ALA A 158 -14.60 -0.85 21.30
CA ALA A 158 -15.81 -1.48 20.76
C ALA A 158 -16.30 -2.71 21.55
N ALA A 159 -15.53 -3.16 22.55
CA ALA A 159 -15.83 -4.35 23.37
C ALA A 159 -16.42 -4.02 24.76
N GLU A 160 -16.56 -2.74 25.10
CA GLU A 160 -17.19 -2.22 26.33
C GLU A 160 -18.62 -1.73 26.07
#